data_AF-A0A9X1VJR7-F1
#
_entry.id   AF-A0A9X1VJR7-F1
#
_cell.length_a   1.000
_cell.length_b   1.000
_cell.length_c   1.000
_cell.angle_alpha   90.00
_cell.angle_beta   90.00
_cell.angle_gamma   90.00
#
_symmetry.space_group_name_H-M   'P 1'
#
loop_
_entity.id
_entity.type
_entity.pdbx_description
1 polymer ?
#
loop_
_entity_poly.entity_id
_entity_poly.type
_entity_poly.pdbx_seq_one_letter_code
_entity_poly.pdbx_strand_id
1 'polypeptide(L)'
;MNSTNKKQIIAVIILAVLNLLISNSTTGNGHTLEGHVIMARSPEMRSATITTLFFGIQLLSFLVGLLPALIPYKGKSYLEKWVTVSLGIAIGVHAIAFLLSVSKLFIR
;
A
#
# COMPACT_ATOMS: atom_id res chain seq x y z
N MET A 1 6.06 -21.42 0.95
CA MET A 1 5.38 -20.20 1.45
C MET A 1 4.41 -20.58 2.56
N ASN A 2 4.57 -19.99 3.75
CA ASN A 2 3.81 -20.35 4.95
C ASN A 2 2.33 -19.90 4.85
N SER A 3 1.43 -20.54 5.60
CA SER A 3 0.00 -20.21 5.68
C SER A 3 -0.24 -18.74 6.04
N THR A 4 0.59 -18.17 6.92
CA THR A 4 0.54 -16.75 7.29
C THR A 4 0.76 -15.83 6.10
N ASN A 5 1.77 -16.09 5.27
CA ASN A 5 2.09 -15.24 4.13
C ASN A 5 0.97 -15.28 3.08
N LYS A 6 0.34 -16.45 2.90
CA LYS A 6 -0.85 -16.56 2.03
C LYS A 6 -1.99 -15.66 2.52
N LYS A 7 -2.28 -15.68 3.83
CA LYS A 7 -3.30 -14.81 4.43
C LYS A 7 -2.95 -13.34 4.28
N GLN A 8 -1.68 -12.97 4.48
CA GLN A 8 -1.22 -11.59 4.31
C GLN A 8 -1.34 -11.10 2.86
N ILE A 9 -0.97 -11.92 1.88
CA ILE A 9 -1.15 -11.57 0.46
C ILE A 9 -2.63 -11.31 0.15
N ILE A 10 -3.53 -12.18 0.63
CA ILE A 10 -4.97 -11.98 0.46
C ILE A 10 -5.42 -10.67 1.11
N ALA A 11 -4.96 -10.38 2.32
CA ALA A 11 -5.28 -9.12 3.01
C ALA A 11 -4.80 -7.88 2.23
N VAL A 12 -3.58 -7.93 1.67
CA VAL A 12 -3.04 -6.86 0.81
C VAL A 12 -3.91 -6.65 -0.41
N ILE A 13 -4.30 -7.73 -1.10
CA ILE A 13 -5.16 -7.65 -2.30
C ILE A 13 -6.52 -7.05 -1.94
N ILE A 14 -7.16 -7.53 -0.87
CA ILE A 14 -8.46 -7.02 -0.41
C ILE A 14 -8.35 -5.53 -0.08
N LEU A 15 -7.34 -5.13 0.69
CA LEU A 15 -7.16 -3.73 1.07
C LEU A 15 -6.83 -2.84 -0.13
N ALA A 16 -6.05 -3.31 -1.10
CA ALA A 16 -5.77 -2.56 -2.33
C ALA A 16 -7.04 -2.32 -3.14
N VAL A 17 -7.90 -3.34 -3.29
CA VAL A 17 -9.20 -3.22 -3.96
C VAL A 17 -10.13 -2.26 -3.21
N LEU A 18 -10.22 -2.37 -1.89
CA LEU A 18 -11.03 -1.46 -1.06
C LEU A 18 -10.54 -0.01 -1.15
N ASN A 19 -9.22 0.22 -1.10
CA ASN A 19 -8.64 1.54 -1.32
C ASN A 19 -8.98 2.10 -2.71
N LEU A 20 -8.90 1.27 -3.76
CA LEU A 20 -9.25 1.68 -5.11
C LEU A 20 -10.72 2.10 -5.21
N LEU A 21 -11.64 1.34 -4.60
CA LEU A 21 -13.07 1.66 -4.60
C LEU A 21 -13.35 3.00 -3.91
N ILE A 22 -12.71 3.25 -2.78
CA ILE A 22 -12.90 4.51 -2.03
C ILE A 22 -12.21 5.69 -2.73
N SER A 23 -11.07 5.48 -3.39
CA SER A 23 -10.29 6.54 -4.04
C SER A 23 -11.09 7.38 -5.06
N ASN A 24 -12.10 6.78 -5.70
CA ASN A 24 -13.02 7.46 -6.62
C ASN A 24 -13.89 8.53 -5.93
N SER A 25 -14.11 8.39 -4.62
CA SER A 25 -15.00 9.25 -3.83
C SER A 25 -14.28 10.31 -3.00
N THR A 26 -12.95 10.23 -2.87
CA THR A 26 -12.16 11.02 -1.89
C THR A 26 -11.03 11.87 -2.49
N THR A 27 -10.95 11.95 -3.82
CA THR A 27 -9.84 12.61 -4.54
C THR A 27 -10.09 14.11 -4.78
N GLY A 28 -9.15 14.94 -4.32
CA GLY A 28 -8.98 16.33 -4.76
C GLY A 28 -7.95 16.44 -5.90
N ASN A 29 -7.66 17.64 -6.37
CA ASN A 29 -6.61 17.86 -7.37
C ASN A 29 -5.25 17.43 -6.80
N GLY A 30 -4.44 16.76 -7.63
CA GLY A 30 -3.06 16.43 -7.29
C GLY A 30 -2.06 17.35 -7.98
N HIS A 31 -0.80 17.22 -7.62
CA HIS A 31 0.30 17.97 -8.25
C HIS A 31 1.43 17.04 -8.63
N THR A 32 2.04 17.27 -9.79
CA THR A 32 3.29 16.61 -10.16
C THR A 32 4.45 17.24 -9.39
N LEU A 33 5.62 16.57 -9.39
CA LEU A 33 6.86 17.12 -8.83
C LEU A 33 7.34 18.40 -9.55
N GLU A 34 6.87 18.62 -10.77
CA GLU A 34 7.13 19.81 -11.57
C GLU A 34 6.12 20.94 -11.30
N GLY A 35 5.13 20.71 -10.44
CA GLY A 35 4.11 21.69 -10.07
C GLY A 35 2.84 21.68 -10.94
N HIS A 36 2.75 20.81 -11.96
CA HIS A 36 1.56 20.71 -12.80
C HIS A 36 0.36 20.16 -12.00
N VAL A 37 -0.79 20.83 -12.10
CA VAL A 37 -2.02 20.41 -11.44
C VAL A 37 -2.66 19.26 -12.24
N ILE A 38 -2.84 18.12 -11.60
CA ILE A 38 -3.61 16.99 -12.14
C ILE A 38 -5.02 17.09 -11.58
N MET A 39 -5.99 17.28 -12.48
CA MET A 39 -7.40 17.38 -12.08
C MET A 39 -7.87 16.08 -11.39
N ALA A 40 -8.73 16.24 -10.38
CA ALA A 40 -9.39 15.12 -9.74
C ALA A 40 -10.13 14.26 -10.77
N ARG A 41 -10.09 12.93 -10.60
CA ARG A 41 -10.76 11.93 -11.46
C ARG A 41 -10.27 11.88 -12.92
N SER A 42 -9.17 12.53 -13.25
CA SER A 42 -8.51 12.39 -14.56
C SER A 42 -7.99 10.97 -14.80
N PRO A 43 -7.85 10.55 -16.07
CA PRO A 43 -7.23 9.26 -16.41
C PRO A 43 -5.80 9.15 -15.87
N GLU A 44 -5.02 10.24 -15.86
CA GLU A 44 -3.66 10.23 -15.31
C GLU A 44 -3.68 9.94 -13.79
N MET A 45 -4.58 10.59 -13.05
CA MET A 45 -4.73 10.36 -11.61
C MET A 45 -5.12 8.91 -11.29
N ARG A 46 -6.02 8.34 -12.08
CA ARG A 46 -6.46 6.95 -11.92
C ARG A 46 -5.32 5.97 -12.17
N SER A 47 -4.54 6.18 -13.24
CA SER A 47 -3.37 5.37 -13.55
C SER A 47 -2.31 5.44 -12.45
N ALA A 48 -2.02 6.65 -11.96
CA ALA A 48 -1.09 6.86 -10.85
C ALA A 48 -1.56 6.19 -9.55
N THR A 49 -2.87 6.26 -9.26
CA THR A 49 -3.47 5.63 -8.08
C THR A 49 -3.35 4.10 -8.14
N ILE A 50 -3.68 3.50 -9.28
CA ILE A 50 -3.55 2.04 -9.50
C ILE A 50 -2.08 1.63 -9.34
N THR A 51 -1.17 2.33 -10.01
CA THR A 51 0.27 2.04 -9.95
C THR A 51 0.79 2.11 -8.51
N THR A 52 0.37 3.13 -7.77
CA THR A 52 0.77 3.30 -6.37
C THR A 52 0.22 2.20 -5.47
N LEU A 53 -1.06 1.86 -5.60
CA LEU A 53 -1.73 0.88 -4.74
C LEU A 53 -1.25 -0.57 -4.96
N PHE A 54 -0.93 -0.95 -6.21
CA PHE A 54 -0.59 -2.34 -6.54
C PHE A 54 0.91 -2.59 -6.68
N PHE A 55 1.71 -1.55 -6.95
CA PHE A 55 3.15 -1.67 -7.15
C PHE A 55 3.96 -0.77 -6.23
N GLY A 56 3.59 0.50 -6.09
CA GLY A 56 4.33 1.48 -5.29
C GLY A 56 4.40 1.08 -3.81
N ILE A 57 3.26 0.78 -3.19
CA ILE A 57 3.19 0.37 -1.78
C ILE A 57 3.96 -0.93 -1.55
N GLN A 58 3.82 -1.91 -2.45
CA GLN A 58 4.51 -3.21 -2.35
C GLN A 58 6.02 -3.03 -2.45
N LEU A 59 6.49 -2.23 -3.41
CA LEU A 59 7.91 -1.94 -3.58
C LEU A 59 8.49 -1.25 -2.34
N LEU A 60 7.84 -0.20 -1.85
CA LEU A 60 8.25 0.51 -0.62
C LEU A 60 8.27 -0.43 0.59
N SER A 61 7.25 -1.28 0.72
CA SER A 61 7.15 -2.22 1.83
C SER A 61 8.23 -3.29 1.78
N PHE A 62 8.65 -3.71 0.59
CA PHE A 62 9.77 -4.61 0.37
C PHE A 62 11.12 -3.98 0.75
N LEU A 63 11.33 -2.72 0.36
CA LEU A 63 12.53 -1.96 0.70
C LEU A 63 12.62 -1.72 2.21
N VAL A 64 11.54 -1.26 2.84
CA VAL A 64 11.49 -1.02 4.28
C VAL A 64 11.60 -2.33 5.05
N GLY A 65 10.99 -3.41 4.56
CA GLY A 65 11.05 -4.74 5.17
C GLY A 65 12.45 -5.36 5.18
N LEU A 66 13.37 -4.87 4.34
CA LEU A 66 14.78 -5.30 4.34
C LEU A 66 15.49 -4.92 5.65
N LEU A 67 15.22 -3.72 6.18
CA LEU A 67 15.85 -3.18 7.39
C LEU A 67 15.64 -4.10 8.63
N PRO A 68 14.41 -4.47 9.01
CA PRO A 68 14.19 -5.39 10.13
C PRO A 68 14.59 -6.84 9.80
N ALA A 69 14.64 -7.22 8.52
CA ALA A 69 15.07 -8.57 8.12
C ALA A 69 16.59 -8.80 8.31
N LEU A 70 17.40 -7.73 8.31
CA LEU A 70 18.83 -7.78 8.61
C LEU A 70 19.12 -8.12 10.08
N ILE A 71 18.14 -7.96 10.98
CA ILE A 71 18.30 -8.29 12.39
C ILE A 71 18.22 -9.82 12.57
N PRO A 72 19.24 -10.47 13.17
CA PRO A 72 19.26 -11.92 13.33
C PRO A 72 18.20 -12.39 14.33
N TYR A 73 17.09 -12.91 13.80
CA TYR A 73 16.05 -13.59 14.59
C TYR A 73 16.33 -15.10 14.71
N LYS A 74 16.19 -15.67 15.90
CA LYS A 74 16.40 -17.10 16.22
C LYS A 74 15.71 -18.05 15.20
N GLY A 75 16.48 -18.79 14.42
CA GLY A 75 16.08 -20.03 13.73
C GLY A 75 15.29 -19.97 12.41
N LYS A 76 14.77 -18.82 11.96
CA LYS A 76 14.04 -18.71 10.67
C LYS A 76 14.93 -18.23 9.51
N SER A 77 14.64 -18.72 8.29
CA SER A 77 15.35 -18.29 7.07
C SER A 77 15.15 -16.78 6.80
N TYR A 78 16.18 -16.12 6.28
CA TYR A 78 16.16 -14.68 5.96
C TYR A 78 14.99 -14.32 5.02
N LEU A 79 14.82 -15.11 3.95
CA LEU A 79 13.77 -14.89 2.95
C LEU A 79 12.36 -14.95 3.55
N GLU A 80 12.09 -15.91 4.43
CA GLU A 80 10.75 -16.03 5.04
C GLU A 80 10.44 -14.85 5.97
N LYS A 81 11.44 -14.37 6.73
CA LYS A 81 11.30 -13.18 7.59
C LYS A 81 11.02 -11.94 6.75
N TRP A 82 11.86 -11.72 5.75
CA TRP A 82 11.77 -10.55 4.88
C TRP A 82 10.41 -10.45 4.21
N VAL A 83 9.91 -11.55 3.63
CA VAL A 83 8.59 -11.58 2.99
C VAL A 83 7.48 -11.31 4.01
N THR A 84 7.52 -11.95 5.18
CA THR A 84 6.48 -11.80 6.21
C THR A 84 6.41 -10.36 6.74
N VAL A 85 7.56 -9.73 6.97
CA VAL A 85 7.64 -8.35 7.47
C VAL A 85 7.24 -7.36 6.39
N SER A 86 7.71 -7.54 5.15
CA SER A 86 7.34 -6.69 4.01
C SER A 86 5.83 -6.71 3.76
N LEU A 87 5.21 -7.89 3.82
CA LEU A 87 3.76 -8.01 3.71
C LEU A 87 3.03 -7.35 4.90
N GLY A 88 3.57 -7.46 6.12
CA GLY A 88 3.03 -6.76 7.28
C GLY A 88 3.06 -5.24 7.13
N ILE A 89 4.16 -4.68 6.62
CA ILE A 89 4.29 -3.25 6.32
C ILE A 89 3.28 -2.84 5.25
N ALA A 90 3.15 -3.62 4.17
CA ALA A 90 2.20 -3.34 3.11
C ALA A 90 0.75 -3.27 3.62
N ILE A 91 0.36 -4.21 4.49
CA ILE A 91 -0.95 -4.19 5.16
C ILE A 91 -1.11 -2.91 5.99
N GLY A 92 -0.09 -2.54 6.78
CA GLY A 92 -0.11 -1.33 7.60
C GLY A 92 -0.31 -0.05 6.78
N VAL A 93 0.46 0.11 5.70
CA VAL A 93 0.35 1.27 4.80
C VAL A 93 -1.02 1.32 4.13
N HIS A 94 -1.51 0.19 3.61
CA HIS A 94 -2.83 0.12 3.01
C HIS A 94 -3.96 0.41 4.00
N ALA A 95 -3.84 -0.05 5.25
CA ALA A 95 -4.83 0.21 6.29
C ALA A 95 -4.86 1.70 6.66
N ILE A 96 -3.70 2.33 6.80
CA ILE A 96 -3.61 3.78 7.05
C ILE A 96 -4.22 4.57 5.89
N ALA A 97 -3.86 4.24 4.64
CA ALA A 97 -4.42 4.89 3.45
C ALA A 97 -5.94 4.74 3.38
N PHE A 98 -6.46 3.57 3.75
CA PHE A 98 -7.88 3.29 3.80
C PHE A 98 -8.58 4.13 4.86
N LEU A 99 -8.05 4.16 6.09
CA LEU A 99 -8.61 4.95 7.19
C LEU A 99 -8.63 6.45 6.87
N LEU A 100 -7.57 6.98 6.25
CA LEU A 100 -7.51 8.39 5.81
C LEU A 100 -8.52 8.69 4.70
N SER A 101 -8.75 7.73 3.81
CA SER A 101 -9.75 7.88 2.76
C SER A 101 -11.16 7.83 3.34
N VAL A 102 -11.43 6.89 4.25
CA VAL A 102 -12.71 6.78 4.96
C VAL A 102 -12.99 8.02 5.80
N SER A 103 -12.03 8.54 6.55
CA SER A 103 -12.26 9.75 7.37
C SER A 103 -12.64 10.96 6.52
N LYS A 104 -12.04 11.12 5.33
CA LYS A 104 -12.43 12.16 4.37
C LYS A 104 -13.87 12.04 3.87
N LEU A 105 -14.47 10.85 3.88
CA LEU A 105 -15.89 10.69 3.52
C LEU A 105 -16.84 11.24 4.60
N PHE A 106 -16.43 11.20 5.87
CA PHE A 106 -17.25 11.64 7.00
C PHE A 106 -17.04 13.11 7.38
N ILE A 107 -15.87 13.68 7.05
CA ILE A 107 -15.55 15.10 7.30
C ILE A 107 -16.02 15.99 6.13
N ARG A 108 -17.00 15.51 5.34
CA ARG A 108 -17.49 16.20 4.15
C ARG A 108 -18.56 17.23 4.49
#